data_AF-B5JVH6-F1
#
_entry.id   AF-B5JVH6-F1
#
_cell.length_a   1.000
_cell.length_b   1.000
_cell.length_c   1.000
_cell.angle_alpha   90.00
_cell.angle_beta   90.00
_cell.angle_gamma   90.00
#
_symmetry.space_group_name_H-M   'P 1'
#
loop_
_entity.id
_entity.type
_entity.pdbx_description
1 polymer ?
#
loop_
_entity_poly.entity_id
_entity_poly.type
_entity_poly.pdbx_seq_one_letter_code
_entity_poly.pdbx_strand_id
1 'polypeptide(L)'
;MQHKITTINYQYRSADNWKIFGQFSLLGEITQEQHDQILQCLEGDAFIPHQVGLPNLALSDDSYKFDLEFDHGLHELSLAQSLDESIRQGRVKIEELHSGADGIPSISEFIGRMSEQESWDAHVEFMRMIQVRLGKE
;
A
#
# COMPACT_ATOMS: atom_id res chain seq x y z
N MET A 1 -18.83 -17.14 10.78
CA MET A 1 -18.03 -16.25 11.65
C MET A 1 -17.96 -14.90 10.94
N GLN A 2 -18.12 -13.78 11.64
CA GLN A 2 -17.92 -12.46 11.01
C GLN A 2 -16.42 -12.27 10.77
N HIS A 3 -16.03 -12.01 9.53
CA HIS A 3 -14.66 -11.65 9.20
C HIS A 3 -14.48 -10.16 9.43
N LYS A 4 -13.49 -9.78 10.24
CA LYS A 4 -13.09 -8.37 10.41
C LYS A 4 -12.18 -7.98 9.26
N ILE A 5 -12.32 -6.74 8.79
CA ILE A 5 -11.47 -6.16 7.76
C ILE A 5 -10.99 -4.80 8.27
N THR A 6 -9.69 -4.55 8.12
CA THR A 6 -9.05 -3.28 8.46
C THR A 6 -8.70 -2.58 7.17
N THR A 7 -9.23 -1.37 6.96
CA THR A 7 -8.79 -0.50 5.87
C THR A 7 -7.63 0.36 6.35
N ILE A 8 -6.57 0.40 5.53
CA ILE A 8 -5.38 1.20 5.75
C ILE A 8 -5.27 2.21 4.62
N ASN A 9 -4.93 3.45 4.97
CA ASN A 9 -4.71 4.51 4.02
C ASN A 9 -3.20 4.68 3.79
N TYR A 10 -2.83 5.11 2.59
CA TYR A 10 -1.46 5.48 2.26
C TYR A 10 -1.50 6.59 1.21
N GLN A 11 -0.40 7.32 1.06
CA GLN A 11 -0.34 8.40 0.10
C GLN A 11 1.00 8.47 -0.62
N TYR A 12 0.96 8.84 -1.88
CA TYR A 12 2.10 9.40 -2.57
C TYR A 12 2.20 10.89 -2.24
N ARG A 13 3.42 11.38 -2.03
CA ARG A 13 3.72 12.81 -1.90
C ARG A 13 4.94 13.14 -2.76
N SER A 14 4.77 14.06 -3.70
CA SER A 14 5.85 14.56 -4.55
C SER A 14 6.69 15.64 -3.84
N ALA A 15 7.79 16.05 -4.47
CA ALA A 15 8.68 17.10 -3.97
C ALA A 15 7.99 18.48 -3.86
N ASP A 16 6.99 18.77 -4.70
CA ASP A 16 6.17 20.00 -4.63
C ASP A 16 4.94 19.86 -3.73
N ASN A 17 4.87 18.78 -2.94
CA ASN A 17 3.81 18.49 -1.98
C ASN A 17 2.43 18.24 -2.60
N TRP A 18 2.37 17.87 -3.89
CA TRP A 18 1.20 17.22 -4.47
C TRP A 18 0.98 15.85 -3.83
N LYS A 19 -0.29 15.44 -3.65
CA LYS A 19 -0.65 14.21 -2.96
C LYS A 19 -1.64 13.37 -3.76
N ILE A 20 -1.39 12.06 -3.79
CA ILE A 20 -2.33 11.07 -4.33
C ILE A 20 -2.63 10.10 -3.20
N PHE A 21 -3.91 9.85 -2.93
CA PHE A 21 -4.34 9.00 -1.82
C PHE A 21 -4.76 7.62 -2.31
N GLY A 22 -4.38 6.61 -1.54
CA GLY A 22 -4.73 5.22 -1.76
C GLY A 22 -5.27 4.59 -0.48
N GLN A 23 -6.01 3.49 -0.67
CA GLN A 23 -6.48 2.65 0.43
C GLN A 23 -6.33 1.19 0.04
N PHE A 24 -6.10 0.34 1.03
CA PHE A 24 -6.15 -1.11 0.87
C PHE A 24 -6.78 -1.77 2.10
N SER A 25 -7.28 -2.98 1.93
CA SER A 25 -7.96 -3.74 2.98
C SER A 25 -7.10 -4.93 3.39
N LEU A 26 -7.05 -5.20 4.70
CA LEU A 26 -6.44 -6.39 5.29
C LEU A 26 -7.48 -7.21 6.05
N LEU A 27 -7.36 -8.54 5.99
CA LEU A 27 -8.17 -9.44 6.78
C LEU A 27 -7.69 -9.44 8.24
N GLY A 28 -8.61 -9.12 9.16
CA GLY A 28 -8.38 -9.07 10.60
C GLY A 28 -8.53 -7.66 11.19
N GLU A 29 -8.13 -7.53 12.45
CA GLU A 29 -7.99 -6.27 13.19
C GLU A 29 -6.53 -6.14 13.62
N ILE A 30 -5.93 -4.97 13.39
CA ILE A 30 -4.54 -4.72 13.77
C ILE A 30 -4.46 -4.57 15.28
N THR A 31 -3.70 -5.45 15.94
CA THR A 31 -3.36 -5.29 17.36
C THR A 31 -2.30 -4.21 17.55
N GLN A 32 -2.10 -3.76 18.79
CA GLN A 32 -1.04 -2.78 19.07
C GLN A 32 0.34 -3.33 18.74
N GLU A 33 0.60 -4.61 19.03
CA GLU A 33 1.88 -5.26 18.69
C GLU A 33 2.10 -5.28 17.17
N GLN A 34 1.06 -5.61 16.41
CA GLN A 34 1.11 -5.60 14.94
C GLN A 34 1.31 -4.19 14.38
N HIS A 35 0.65 -3.20 14.98
CA HIS A 35 0.85 -1.79 14.65
C HIS A 35 2.32 -1.39 14.84
N ASP A 36 2.91 -1.74 15.98
CA ASP A 36 4.31 -1.43 16.28
C ASP A 36 5.28 -2.18 15.36
N GLN A 37 4.97 -3.41 14.97
CA GLN A 37 5.74 -4.16 13.97
C GLN A 37 5.73 -3.47 12.60
N ILE A 38 4.57 -2.97 12.16
CA ILE A 38 4.47 -2.23 10.89
C ILE A 38 5.33 -0.96 10.97
N LEU A 39 5.22 -0.19 12.05
CA LEU A 39 6.01 1.03 12.24
C LEU A 39 7.52 0.77 12.25
N GLN A 40 7.96 -0.35 12.82
CA GLN A 40 9.38 -0.74 12.81
C GLN A 40 9.92 -1.07 11.41
N CYS A 41 9.04 -1.36 10.45
CA CYS A 41 9.41 -1.62 9.05
C CYS A 41 9.41 -0.36 8.18
N LEU A 42 9.01 0.80 8.71
CA LEU A 42 8.99 2.06 7.98
C LEU A 42 10.33 2.80 8.11
N GLU A 43 10.72 3.52 7.06
CA GLU A 43 11.77 4.54 7.16
C GLU A 43 11.10 5.88 7.51
N GLY A 44 10.96 6.15 8.82
CA GLY A 44 10.09 7.20 9.30
C GLY A 44 8.62 6.80 9.11
N ASP A 45 7.91 7.49 8.22
CA ASP A 45 6.55 7.13 7.80
C ASP A 45 6.52 6.47 6.41
N ALA A 46 7.68 6.28 5.78
CA ALA A 46 7.81 5.91 4.38
C ALA A 46 7.98 4.40 4.15
N PHE A 47 7.47 3.93 3.02
CA PHE A 47 7.65 2.57 2.49
C PHE A 47 7.57 2.56 0.96
N ILE A 48 7.95 1.44 0.32
CA ILE A 48 7.83 1.25 -1.13
C ILE A 48 6.66 0.30 -1.40
N PRO A 49 5.51 0.79 -1.91
CA PRO A 49 4.28 0.00 -1.97
C PRO A 49 4.41 -1.27 -2.81
N HIS A 50 5.16 -1.22 -3.92
CA HIS A 50 5.31 -2.37 -4.82
C HIS A 50 6.01 -3.56 -4.15
N GLN A 51 6.98 -3.32 -3.27
CA GLN A 51 7.68 -4.38 -2.53
C GLN A 51 6.74 -5.11 -1.56
N VAL A 52 5.62 -4.49 -1.17
CA VAL A 52 4.63 -5.08 -0.27
C VAL A 52 3.35 -5.52 -0.99
N GLY A 53 3.37 -5.52 -2.32
CA GLY A 53 2.26 -5.94 -3.17
C GLY A 53 1.14 -4.90 -3.29
N LEU A 54 1.45 -3.63 -3.04
CA LEU A 54 0.55 -2.50 -3.25
C LEU A 54 0.96 -1.70 -4.50
N PRO A 55 0.01 -1.06 -5.20
CA PRO A 55 0.36 -0.25 -6.35
C PRO A 55 1.10 1.02 -5.94
N ASN A 56 2.03 1.48 -6.79
CA ASN A 56 2.57 2.83 -6.71
C ASN A 56 1.51 3.80 -7.26
N LEU A 57 1.00 4.72 -6.43
CA LEU A 57 -0.13 5.58 -6.77
C LEU A 57 0.20 6.58 -7.88
N ALA A 58 1.42 7.11 -7.91
CA ALA A 58 1.88 8.01 -8.98
C ALA A 58 1.88 7.32 -10.35
N LEU A 59 2.14 6.00 -10.37
CA LEU A 59 2.07 5.23 -11.61
C LEU A 59 0.64 4.78 -11.91
N SER A 60 -0.20 4.52 -10.90
CA SER A 60 -1.57 4.05 -11.11
C SER A 60 -2.55 5.13 -11.55
N ASP A 61 -2.25 6.40 -11.30
CA ASP A 61 -3.07 7.53 -11.76
C ASP A 61 -2.65 7.98 -13.17
N ASP A 62 -3.41 7.58 -14.19
CA ASP A 62 -3.15 7.98 -15.58
C ASP A 62 -3.25 9.50 -15.82
N SER A 63 -3.86 10.25 -14.90
CA SER A 63 -3.91 11.71 -14.97
C SER A 63 -2.66 12.39 -14.41
N TYR A 64 -1.88 11.67 -13.60
CA TYR A 64 -0.62 12.16 -13.04
C TYR A 64 0.50 12.00 -14.06
N LYS A 65 1.12 13.12 -14.44
CA LYS A 65 2.31 13.13 -15.29
C LYS A 65 3.54 13.13 -14.41
N PHE A 66 4.08 11.95 -14.17
CA PHE A 66 5.28 11.82 -13.37
C PHE A 66 6.52 12.42 -14.06
N ASP A 67 7.38 13.05 -13.26
CA ASP A 67 8.67 13.58 -13.63
C ASP A 67 9.77 12.61 -13.15
N LEU A 68 10.51 12.01 -14.08
CA LEU A 68 11.53 11.01 -13.77
C LEU A 68 12.72 11.59 -12.97
N GLU A 69 12.92 12.91 -12.96
CA GLU A 69 14.00 13.54 -12.19
C GLU A 69 13.59 13.77 -10.72
N PHE A 70 12.32 14.03 -10.46
CA PHE A 70 11.83 14.47 -9.14
C PHE A 70 10.92 13.46 -8.43
N ASP A 71 10.23 12.60 -9.17
CA ASP A 71 9.36 11.59 -8.59
C ASP A 71 10.14 10.36 -8.12
N HIS A 72 9.58 9.70 -7.11
CA HIS A 72 10.21 8.60 -6.40
C HIS A 72 9.20 7.50 -6.03
N GLY A 73 9.72 6.35 -5.59
CA GLY A 73 8.91 5.21 -5.19
C GLY A 73 8.23 5.34 -3.82
N LEU A 74 8.69 6.25 -2.95
CA LEU A 74 8.22 6.32 -1.56
C LEU A 74 6.76 6.74 -1.45
N HIS A 75 6.06 6.08 -0.54
CA HIS A 75 4.72 6.42 -0.08
C HIS A 75 4.72 6.50 1.44
N GLU A 76 3.80 7.29 1.99
CA GLU A 76 3.59 7.41 3.43
C GLU A 76 2.41 6.55 3.86
N LEU A 77 2.61 5.73 4.90
CA LEU A 77 1.57 4.87 5.44
C LEU A 77 0.78 5.59 6.53
N SER A 78 -0.54 5.58 6.43
CA SER A 78 -1.45 6.06 7.47
C SER A 78 -2.22 4.90 8.06
N LEU A 79 -1.78 4.46 9.24
CA LEU A 79 -2.41 3.39 10.01
C LEU A 79 -3.71 3.80 10.70
N ALA A 80 -4.33 4.91 10.26
CA ALA A 80 -5.66 5.29 10.70
C ALA A 80 -6.65 4.17 10.32
N GLN A 81 -7.03 3.36 11.31
CA GLN A 81 -7.97 2.27 11.14
C GLN A 81 -9.36 2.85 10.86
N SER A 82 -9.93 2.53 9.69
CA SER A 82 -11.38 2.61 9.51
C SER A 82 -11.93 1.20 9.42
N LEU A 83 -12.76 0.82 10.39
CA LEU A 83 -13.52 -0.42 10.31
C LEU A 83 -14.68 -0.18 9.34
N ASP A 84 -14.71 -0.88 8.21
CA ASP A 84 -15.88 -0.81 7.34
C ASP A 84 -17.04 -1.61 7.97
N GLU A 85 -17.98 -0.89 8.59
CA GLU A 85 -19.15 -1.48 9.23
C GLU A 85 -20.07 -2.19 8.24
N SER A 86 -19.99 -1.90 6.94
CA SER A 86 -20.80 -2.57 5.92
C SER A 86 -20.39 -4.04 5.74
N ILE A 87 -19.09 -4.35 5.88
CA ILE A 87 -18.56 -5.71 5.93
C ILE A 87 -19.06 -6.43 7.18
N ARG A 88 -19.02 -5.75 8.33
CA ARG A 88 -19.51 -6.27 9.61
C ARG A 88 -21.00 -6.63 9.56
N GLN A 89 -21.78 -5.89 8.79
CA GLN A 89 -23.21 -6.12 8.54
C GLN A 89 -23.49 -7.09 7.39
N GLY A 90 -22.46 -7.69 6.78
CA GLY A 90 -22.58 -8.62 5.66
C GLY A 90 -23.13 -7.99 4.38
N ARG A 91 -23.02 -6.67 4.23
CA ARG A 91 -23.51 -5.90 3.07
C ARG A 91 -22.54 -5.90 1.90
N VAL A 92 -21.26 -6.17 2.17
CA VAL A 92 -20.21 -6.37 1.17
C VAL A 92 -19.66 -7.76 1.38
N LYS A 93 -19.63 -8.59 0.34
CA LYS A 93 -18.96 -9.89 0.45
C LYS A 93 -17.45 -9.65 0.39
N ILE A 94 -16.69 -10.42 1.18
CA ILE A 94 -15.21 -10.43 1.10
C ILE A 94 -14.76 -10.68 -0.36
N GLU A 95 -15.53 -11.50 -1.08
CA GLU A 95 -15.34 -11.79 -2.49
C GLU A 95 -15.38 -10.56 -3.42
N GLU A 96 -16.07 -9.49 -3.02
CA GLU A 96 -16.29 -8.26 -3.81
C GLU A 96 -15.23 -7.18 -3.53
N LEU A 97 -14.39 -7.35 -2.51
CA LEU A 97 -13.24 -6.48 -2.22
C LEU A 97 -11.98 -6.89 -3.02
N HIS A 98 -12.06 -7.96 -3.81
CA HIS A 98 -10.96 -8.53 -4.61
C HIS A 98 -10.69 -7.77 -5.91
N SER A 99 -10.30 -6.50 -5.83
CA SER A 99 -9.87 -5.73 -7.01
C SER A 99 -8.41 -6.00 -7.44
N GLY A 100 -7.81 -7.12 -7.01
CA GLY A 100 -6.48 -7.58 -7.42
C GLY A 100 -6.45 -9.12 -7.47
N ALA A 101 -5.59 -9.69 -8.31
CA ALA A 101 -5.61 -11.10 -8.73
C ALA A 101 -5.44 -12.16 -7.61
N ASP A 102 -5.15 -11.75 -6.38
CA ASP A 102 -5.05 -12.59 -5.19
C ASP A 102 -5.93 -11.99 -4.09
N GLY A 103 -6.59 -12.83 -3.28
CA GLY A 103 -7.58 -12.42 -2.29
C GLY A 103 -7.10 -11.35 -1.28
N ILE A 104 -7.99 -10.86 -0.41
CA ILE A 104 -7.62 -9.87 0.62
C ILE A 104 -6.51 -10.45 1.51
N PRO A 105 -5.30 -9.84 1.56
CA PRO A 105 -4.21 -10.36 2.36
C PRO A 105 -4.52 -10.21 3.86
N SER A 106 -4.03 -11.14 4.66
CA SER A 106 -4.07 -11.03 6.12
C SER A 106 -3.08 -9.99 6.64
N ILE A 107 -3.33 -9.51 7.86
CA ILE A 107 -2.40 -8.59 8.53
C ILE A 107 -1.00 -9.20 8.67
N SER A 108 -0.90 -10.50 8.97
CA SER A 108 0.39 -11.19 9.11
C SER A 108 1.14 -11.29 7.78
N GLU A 109 0.44 -11.55 6.67
CA GLU A 109 1.06 -11.56 5.34
C GLU A 109 1.58 -10.17 4.97
N PHE A 110 0.81 -9.12 5.26
CA PHE A 110 1.26 -7.75 5.03
C PHE A 110 2.51 -7.40 5.84
N ILE A 111 2.54 -7.75 7.13
CA ILE A 111 3.72 -7.54 7.99
C ILE A 111 4.93 -8.31 7.47
N GLY A 112 4.74 -9.56 7.01
CA GLY A 112 5.79 -10.35 6.40
C GLY A 112 6.43 -9.63 5.21
N ARG A 113 5.60 -9.16 4.27
CA ARG A 113 6.08 -8.39 3.11
C ARG A 113 6.77 -7.08 3.50
N MET A 114 6.23 -6.36 4.49
CA MET A 114 6.85 -5.13 5.01
C MET A 114 8.26 -5.40 5.56
N SER A 115 8.46 -6.53 6.24
CA SER A 115 9.75 -6.92 6.81
C SER A 115 10.79 -7.42 5.80
N GLU A 116 10.33 -7.76 4.59
CA GLU A 116 11.15 -8.27 3.49
C GLU A 116 11.55 -7.18 2.48
N GLN A 117 11.28 -5.90 2.77
CA GLN A 117 11.71 -4.79 1.90
C GLN A 117 13.25 -4.72 1.84
N GLU A 118 13.83 -5.09 0.68
CA GLU A 118 15.29 -5.25 0.53
C GLU A 118 16.03 -3.98 0.09
N SER A 119 15.36 -3.04 -0.59
CA SER A 119 15.97 -1.84 -1.16
C SER A 119 15.17 -0.58 -0.85
N TRP A 120 15.79 0.37 -0.16
CA TRP A 120 15.25 1.70 0.15
C TRP A 120 15.67 2.77 -0.87
N ASP A 121 16.38 2.39 -1.95
CA ASP A 121 16.65 3.30 -3.06
C ASP A 121 15.38 3.48 -3.89
N ALA A 122 14.54 4.39 -3.42
CA ALA A 122 13.22 4.63 -3.98
C ALA A 122 13.26 5.17 -5.42
N HIS A 123 14.37 5.78 -5.86
CA HIS A 123 14.53 6.22 -7.23
C HIS A 123 14.83 5.01 -8.14
N VAL A 124 15.73 4.13 -7.74
CA VAL A 124 16.03 2.89 -8.48
C VAL A 124 14.77 2.02 -8.61
N GLU A 125 14.04 1.82 -7.52
CA GLU A 125 12.80 1.03 -7.52
C GLU A 125 11.71 1.69 -8.39
N PHE A 126 11.61 3.03 -8.37
CA PHE A 126 10.69 3.76 -9.24
C PHE A 126 11.03 3.57 -10.72
N MET A 127 12.32 3.69 -11.08
CA MET A 127 12.78 3.48 -12.44
C MET A 127 12.55 2.05 -12.91
N ARG A 128 12.73 1.05 -12.02
CA ARG A 128 12.42 -0.35 -12.31
C ARG A 128 10.93 -0.53 -12.62
N MET A 129 10.03 0.02 -11.80
CA MET A 129 8.59 -0.03 -12.04
C MET A 129 8.18 0.63 -13.37
N ILE A 130 8.84 1.72 -13.76
CA ILE A 130 8.63 2.38 -15.06
C ILE A 130 9.05 1.46 -16.22
N GLN A 131 10.21 0.79 -16.11
CA GLN A 131 10.68 -0.14 -17.15
C GLN A 131 9.70 -1.30 -17.37
N VAL A 132 9.19 -1.88 -16.28
CA VAL A 132 8.12 -2.90 -16.30
C VAL A 132 6.87 -2.36 -17.02
N ARG A 133 6.36 -1.18 -16.60
CA ARG A 133 5.16 -0.56 -17.19
C ARG A 133 5.31 -0.28 -18.69
N LEU A 134 6.51 0.08 -19.13
CA LEU A 134 6.81 0.36 -20.54
C LEU A 134 7.11 -0.90 -21.37
N GLY A 135 7.03 -2.11 -20.78
CA GLY A 135 7.29 -3.36 -21.47
C GLY A 135 8.74 -3.53 -21.91
N LYS A 136 9.69 -3.00 -21.12
CA LYS A 136 11.13 -3.06 -21.41
C LYS A 136 11.87 -4.18 -20.67
N GLU A 137 11.14 -5.11 -20.07
CA GLU A 137 11.66 -6.32 -19.40
C GLU A 137 11.36 -7.60 -20.18
#